data_AF-A0A377V676-F1
#
_entry.id   AF-A0A377V676-F1
#
_cell.length_a   1.000
_cell.length_b   1.000
_cell.length_c   1.000
_cell.angle_alpha   90.00
_cell.angle_beta   90.00
_cell.angle_gamma   90.00
#
_symmetry.space_group_name_H-M   'P 1'
#
loop_
_entity.id
_entity.type
_entity.pdbx_description
1 polymer ?
#
loop_
_entity_poly.entity_id
_entity_poly.type
_entity_poly.pdbx_seq_one_letter_code
_entity_poly.pdbx_strand_id
1 'polypeptide(L)'
;MKPEVGKLANAYLYSVDDLQNIIQHNLAQRKAAAVQAESIVEQETSEFMAWLRAQSASETIREYRSQSEQVREELTAKALAALEQGGDAQEIMQDLARKLTNRLIHAPTKSLQQAARDGDDERLHILRNSLGLE
;
A
#
# COMPACT_ATOMS: atom_id res chain seq x y z
N MET A 1 64.32 19.81 27.23
CA MET A 1 65.53 18.96 27.21
C MET A 1 65.06 17.53 26.99
N LYS A 2 65.30 16.78 25.91
CA LYS A 2 66.19 16.85 24.73
C LYS A 2 65.42 16.29 23.51
N PRO A 3 65.58 16.82 22.28
CA PRO A 3 65.07 16.19 21.07
C PRO A 3 66.16 15.29 20.47
N GLU A 4 66.21 14.02 20.85
CA GLU A 4 67.12 13.03 20.20
C GLU A 4 66.35 11.78 19.78
N VAL A 5 65.26 11.95 19.04
CA VAL A 5 64.59 10.83 18.36
C VAL A 5 64.28 11.11 16.88
N GLY A 6 64.96 12.10 16.29
CA GLY A 6 64.85 12.44 14.86
C GLY A 6 65.81 11.68 13.93
N LYS A 7 66.48 10.62 14.41
CA LYS A 7 67.50 9.87 13.63
C LYS A 7 67.13 8.40 13.37
N LEU A 8 65.86 8.11 13.16
CA LEU A 8 65.41 6.84 12.60
C LEU A 8 64.61 7.16 11.34
N ALA A 9 65.07 6.67 10.19
CA ALA A 9 64.55 6.97 8.85
C ALA A 9 63.10 6.52 8.60
N ASN A 10 62.35 6.20 9.65
CA ASN A 10 60.95 5.77 9.64
C ASN A 10 60.23 6.03 10.99
N ALA A 11 60.66 7.02 11.78
CA ALA A 11 59.99 7.36 13.04
C ALA A 11 59.09 8.59 12.88
N TYR A 12 57.77 8.39 12.95
CA TYR A 12 56.78 9.48 13.00
C TYR A 12 56.47 9.79 14.47
N LEU A 13 56.84 10.99 14.93
CA LEU A 13 56.51 11.50 16.26
C LEU A 13 55.12 12.16 16.19
N TYR A 14 54.11 11.53 16.79
CA TYR A 14 52.80 12.15 16.99
C TYR A 14 52.72 12.71 18.41
N SER A 15 52.33 13.98 18.54
CA SER A 15 52.03 14.60 19.83
C SER A 15 50.62 14.22 20.31
N VAL A 16 50.34 14.46 21.59
CA VAL A 16 48.98 14.26 22.15
C VAL A 16 47.94 15.12 21.42
N ASP A 17 48.33 16.30 20.95
CA ASP A 17 47.47 17.22 20.19
C ASP A 17 47.15 16.67 18.79
N ASP A 18 48.09 15.97 18.15
CA ASP A 18 47.85 15.32 16.84
C ASP A 18 46.81 14.21 16.94
N LEU A 19 46.83 13.43 18.03
CA LEU A 19 45.83 12.39 18.28
C LEU A 19 44.44 12.98 18.59
N GLN A 20 44.36 14.10 19.31
CA GLN A 20 43.09 14.79 19.56
C GLN A 20 42.46 15.31 18.27
N ASN A 21 43.25 15.88 17.35
CA ASN A 21 42.77 16.34 16.04
C ASN A 21 42.22 15.18 15.19
N ILE A 22 42.90 14.02 15.18
CA ILE A 22 42.43 12.83 14.47
C ILE A 22 41.11 12.32 15.06
N ILE A 23 40.97 12.31 16.38
CA ILE A 23 39.72 11.89 17.05
C ILE A 23 38.57 12.83 16.70
N GLN A 24 38.79 14.15 16.71
CA GLN A 24 37.76 15.13 16.34
C GLN A 24 37.34 14.98 14.88
N HIS A 25 38.31 14.80 13.97
CA HIS A 25 38.04 14.55 12.56
C HIS A 25 37.22 13.27 12.35
N ASN A 26 37.62 12.16 12.99
CA ASN A 26 36.89 10.89 12.92
C ASN A 26 35.47 11.02 13.48
N LEU A 27 35.28 11.79 14.56
CA LEU A 27 33.95 12.06 15.12
C LEU A 27 33.09 12.86 14.16
N ALA A 28 33.65 13.90 13.52
CA ALA A 28 32.95 14.69 12.52
C ALA A 28 32.55 13.85 11.30
N GLN A 29 33.45 12.99 10.81
CA GLN A 29 33.16 12.06 9.72
C GLN A 29 32.06 11.07 10.10
N ARG A 30 32.11 10.50 11.32
CA ARG A 30 31.04 9.61 11.82
C ARG A 30 29.69 10.30 11.89
N LYS A 31 29.66 11.55 12.35
CA LYS A 31 28.42 12.35 12.38
C LYS A 31 27.88 12.61 10.98
N ALA A 32 28.74 13.00 10.03
CA ALA A 32 28.34 13.21 8.65
C ALA A 32 27.80 11.92 8.00
N ALA A 33 28.47 10.79 8.24
CA ALA A 33 28.02 9.48 7.77
C ALA A 33 26.69 9.05 8.41
N ALA A 34 26.46 9.35 9.69
CA ALA A 34 25.20 9.09 10.36
C ALA A 34 24.04 9.88 9.74
N VAL A 35 24.24 11.17 9.46
CA VAL A 35 23.23 12.01 8.77
C VAL A 35 22.92 11.48 7.37
N GLN A 36 23.94 11.04 6.63
CA GLN A 36 23.73 10.41 5.33
C GLN A 36 22.94 9.11 5.45
N ALA A 37 23.25 8.28 6.43
CA ALA A 37 22.53 7.03 6.68
C ALA A 37 21.07 7.29 7.06
N GLU A 38 20.80 8.29 7.92
CA GLU A 38 19.43 8.71 8.28
C GLU A 38 18.63 9.14 7.05
N SER A 39 19.22 9.94 6.16
CA SER A 39 18.57 10.37 4.92
C SER A 39 18.25 9.20 3.99
N ILE A 40 19.13 8.20 3.89
CA ILE A 40 18.88 7.00 3.10
C ILE A 40 17.71 6.21 3.71
N VAL A 41 17.73 6.00 5.03
CA VAL A 41 16.65 5.28 5.73
C VAL A 41 15.32 5.97 5.55
N GLU A 42 15.26 7.30 5.65
CA GLU A 42 14.03 8.06 5.46
C GLU A 42 13.46 7.91 4.05
N GLN A 43 14.32 8.00 3.02
CA GLN A 43 13.92 7.81 1.64
C GLN A 43 13.38 6.40 1.40
N GLU A 44 14.13 5.37 1.78
CA GLU A 44 13.76 3.96 1.58
C GLU A 44 12.47 3.61 2.35
N THR A 45 12.28 4.18 3.54
CA THR A 45 11.03 4.00 4.31
C THR A 45 9.84 4.61 3.59
N SER A 46 10.01 5.79 3.00
CA SER A 46 8.96 6.45 2.22
C SER A 46 8.58 5.63 0.97
N GLU A 47 9.58 5.14 0.24
CA GLU A 47 9.40 4.28 -0.94
C GLU A 47 8.70 2.96 -0.59
N PHE A 48 9.15 2.30 0.49
CA PHE A 48 8.52 1.08 1.00
C PHE A 48 7.06 1.30 1.39
N MET A 49 6.75 2.39 2.08
CA MET A 49 5.37 2.71 2.47
C MET A 49 4.48 3.02 1.27
N ALA A 50 5.02 3.67 0.23
CA ALA A 50 4.30 3.88 -1.03
C ALA A 50 4.01 2.55 -1.73
N TRP A 51 5.00 1.66 -1.81
CA TRP A 51 4.84 0.32 -2.36
C TRP A 51 3.80 -0.51 -1.58
N LEU A 52 3.85 -0.49 -0.25
CA LEU A 52 2.90 -1.20 0.60
C LEU A 52 1.45 -0.71 0.40
N ARG A 53 1.25 0.62 0.29
CA ARG A 53 -0.07 1.20 -0.04
C ARG A 53 -0.56 0.72 -1.41
N ALA A 54 0.30 0.73 -2.43
CA ALA A 54 -0.05 0.24 -3.76
C ALA A 54 -0.44 -1.25 -3.77
N GLN A 55 0.26 -2.08 -2.99
CA GLN A 55 -0.04 -3.50 -2.84
C GLN A 55 -1.41 -3.72 -2.17
N SER A 56 -1.70 -3.01 -1.07
CA SER A 56 -2.98 -3.14 -0.34
C SER A 56 -4.21 -2.78 -1.20
N ALA A 57 -4.08 -1.77 -2.06
CA ALA A 57 -5.12 -1.40 -3.01
C ALA A 57 -5.36 -2.52 -4.03
N SER A 58 -4.29 -3.16 -4.51
CA SER A 58 -4.37 -4.30 -5.44
C SER A 58 -5.11 -5.50 -4.82
N GLU A 59 -4.83 -5.80 -3.55
CA GLU A 59 -5.49 -6.90 -2.83
C GLU A 59 -6.98 -6.64 -2.62
N THR A 60 -7.34 -5.42 -2.20
CA THR A 60 -8.76 -5.03 -2.02
C THR A 60 -9.53 -5.12 -3.35
N ILE A 61 -8.95 -4.64 -4.45
CA ILE A 61 -9.55 -4.73 -5.79
C ILE A 61 -9.71 -6.20 -6.22
N ARG A 62 -8.69 -7.03 -5.97
CA ARG A 62 -8.73 -8.47 -6.28
C ARG A 62 -9.83 -9.16 -5.50
N GLU A 63 -9.94 -8.88 -4.21
CA GLU A 63 -10.99 -9.45 -3.35
C GLU A 63 -12.38 -9.07 -3.85
N TYR A 64 -12.62 -7.78 -4.11
CA TYR A 64 -13.91 -7.30 -4.63
C TYR A 64 -14.31 -7.97 -5.94
N ARG A 65 -13.35 -8.12 -6.88
CA ARG A 65 -13.58 -8.83 -8.14
C ARG A 65 -13.86 -10.32 -7.92
N SER A 66 -13.12 -10.97 -7.03
CA SER A 66 -13.30 -12.39 -6.70
C SER A 66 -14.68 -12.65 -6.10
N GLN A 67 -15.15 -11.80 -5.18
CA GLN A 67 -16.48 -11.92 -4.60
C GLN A 67 -17.58 -11.76 -5.66
N SER A 68 -17.43 -10.78 -6.55
CA SER A 68 -18.37 -10.53 -7.65
C SER A 68 -18.44 -11.72 -8.62
N GLU A 69 -17.28 -12.31 -8.93
CA GLU A 69 -17.16 -13.47 -9.80
C GLU A 69 -17.82 -14.72 -9.18
N GLN A 70 -17.55 -14.98 -7.90
CA GLN A 70 -18.18 -16.08 -7.17
C GLN A 70 -19.72 -15.99 -7.18
N VAL A 71 -20.27 -14.78 -7.05
CA VAL A 71 -21.72 -14.55 -7.17
C VAL A 71 -22.23 -14.88 -8.57
N ARG A 72 -21.49 -14.48 -9.62
CA ARG A 72 -21.84 -14.80 -11.01
C ARG A 72 -21.86 -16.31 -11.22
N GLU A 73 -20.80 -17.00 -10.83
CA GLU A 73 -20.67 -18.46 -10.96
C GLU A 73 -21.81 -19.19 -10.25
N GLU A 74 -22.11 -18.83 -8.99
CA GLU A 74 -23.19 -19.44 -8.20
C GLU A 74 -24.55 -19.30 -8.91
N LEU A 75 -24.90 -18.10 -9.36
CA LEU A 75 -26.19 -17.85 -9.99
C LEU A 75 -26.28 -18.48 -11.38
N THR A 76 -25.18 -18.49 -12.12
CA THR A 76 -25.10 -19.11 -13.45
C THR A 76 -25.29 -20.61 -13.35
N ALA A 77 -24.62 -21.27 -12.39
CA ALA A 77 -24.78 -22.70 -12.16
C ALA A 77 -26.23 -23.08 -11.82
N LYS A 78 -26.92 -22.26 -11.01
CA LYS A 78 -28.35 -22.46 -10.70
C LYS A 78 -29.24 -22.30 -11.94
N ALA A 79 -28.96 -21.29 -12.77
CA ALA A 79 -29.71 -21.05 -14.00
C ALA A 79 -29.52 -22.21 -14.99
N LEU A 80 -28.29 -22.68 -15.18
CA LEU A 80 -27.99 -23.83 -16.04
C LEU A 80 -28.69 -25.10 -15.56
N ALA A 81 -28.66 -25.39 -14.25
CA ALA A 81 -29.37 -26.55 -13.69
C ALA A 81 -30.88 -26.46 -13.90
N ALA A 82 -31.48 -25.26 -13.83
CA ALA A 82 -32.91 -25.06 -14.08
C ALA A 82 -33.26 -25.26 -15.57
N LEU A 83 -32.39 -24.85 -16.48
CA LEU A 83 -32.53 -25.09 -17.92
C LEU A 83 -32.47 -26.58 -18.24
N GLU A 84 -31.51 -27.30 -17.65
CA GLU A 84 -31.37 -28.76 -17.81
C GLU A 84 -32.60 -29.53 -17.31
N GLN A 85 -33.30 -28.99 -16.31
CA GLN A 85 -34.56 -29.53 -15.79
C GLN A 85 -35.78 -29.18 -16.65
N GLY A 86 -35.59 -28.47 -17.77
CA GLY A 86 -36.65 -28.12 -18.71
C GLY A 86 -37.46 -26.87 -18.32
N GLY A 87 -36.92 -26.01 -17.45
CA GLY A 87 -37.57 -24.74 -17.12
C GLY A 87 -37.58 -23.75 -18.30
N ASP A 88 -38.47 -22.77 -18.23
CA ASP A 88 -38.59 -21.74 -19.29
C ASP A 88 -37.32 -20.88 -19.35
N ALA A 89 -36.69 -20.86 -20.53
CA ALA A 89 -35.40 -20.19 -20.70
C ALA A 89 -35.50 -18.67 -20.52
N GLN A 90 -36.61 -18.06 -20.91
CA GLN A 90 -36.78 -16.62 -20.80
C GLN A 90 -36.95 -16.22 -19.33
N GLU A 91 -37.77 -16.95 -18.57
CA GLU A 91 -37.97 -16.71 -17.14
C GLU A 91 -36.68 -16.91 -16.35
N ILE A 92 -35.94 -18.00 -16.61
CA ILE A 92 -34.67 -18.30 -15.93
C ILE A 92 -33.64 -17.20 -16.20
N MET A 93 -33.51 -16.75 -17.45
CA MET A 93 -32.55 -15.69 -17.80
C MET A 93 -32.92 -14.34 -17.17
N GLN A 94 -34.21 -14.00 -17.14
CA GLN A 94 -34.68 -12.78 -16.45
C GLN A 94 -34.43 -12.85 -14.94
N ASP A 95 -34.67 -14.01 -14.32
CA ASP A 95 -34.41 -14.21 -12.90
C ASP A 95 -32.91 -14.15 -12.56
N LEU A 96 -32.05 -14.78 -13.38
CA LEU A 96 -30.60 -14.69 -13.27
C LEU A 96 -30.14 -13.23 -13.32
N ALA A 97 -30.54 -12.49 -14.36
CA ALA A 97 -30.16 -11.10 -14.55
C ALA A 97 -30.57 -10.24 -13.34
N ARG A 98 -31.83 -10.37 -12.91
CA ARG A 98 -32.36 -9.64 -11.75
C ARG A 98 -31.61 -9.97 -10.47
N LYS A 99 -31.38 -11.26 -10.18
CA LYS A 99 -30.66 -11.69 -8.97
C LYS A 99 -29.22 -11.23 -8.97
N LEU A 100 -28.54 -11.32 -10.11
CA LEU A 100 -27.15 -10.89 -10.26
C LEU A 100 -27.03 -9.38 -10.03
N THR A 101 -27.85 -8.58 -10.72
CA THR A 101 -27.86 -7.12 -10.55
C THR A 101 -28.12 -6.76 -9.09
N ASN A 102 -29.16 -7.30 -8.46
CA ASN A 102 -29.49 -7.00 -7.07
C ASN A 102 -28.35 -7.35 -6.10
N ARG A 103 -27.69 -8.49 -6.31
CA ARG A 103 -26.62 -8.96 -5.41
C ARG A 103 -25.35 -8.13 -5.56
N LEU A 104 -25.03 -7.66 -6.77
CA LEU A 104 -23.88 -6.78 -7.03
C LEU A 104 -24.11 -5.35 -6.51
N ILE A 105 -25.32 -4.80 -6.65
CA ILE A 105 -25.59 -3.40 -6.24
C ILE A 105 -25.91 -3.26 -4.74
N HIS A 106 -26.22 -4.34 -4.04
CA HIS A 106 -26.70 -4.28 -2.66
C HIS A 106 -25.75 -3.52 -1.71
N ALA A 107 -24.46 -3.88 -1.72
CA ALA A 107 -23.48 -3.25 -0.81
C ALA A 107 -23.25 -1.76 -1.15
N PRO A 108 -23.02 -1.36 -2.42
CA PRO A 108 -22.96 0.05 -2.79
C PRO A 108 -24.23 0.84 -2.45
N THR A 109 -25.42 0.29 -2.72
CA THR A 109 -26.70 0.95 -2.39
C THR A 109 -26.83 1.16 -0.89
N LYS A 110 -26.45 0.17 -0.07
CA LYS A 110 -26.46 0.30 1.39
C LYS A 110 -25.49 1.38 1.88
N SER A 111 -24.30 1.45 1.30
CA SER A 111 -23.30 2.48 1.63
C SER A 111 -23.79 3.89 1.30
N LEU A 112 -24.42 4.08 0.13
CA LEU A 112 -25.05 5.35 -0.26
C LEU A 112 -26.16 5.75 0.72
N GLN A 113 -27.06 4.83 1.04
CA GLN A 113 -28.14 5.06 1.99
C GLN A 113 -27.62 5.43 3.38
N GLN A 114 -26.54 4.79 3.82
CA GLN A 114 -25.94 5.08 5.11
C GLN A 114 -25.32 6.48 5.14
N ALA A 115 -24.51 6.85 4.14
CA ALA A 115 -23.93 8.19 4.05
C ALA A 115 -25.02 9.28 4.04
N ALA A 116 -26.09 9.08 3.28
CA ALA A 116 -27.23 9.99 3.25
C ALA A 116 -27.97 10.10 4.60
N ARG A 117 -28.12 8.98 5.34
CA ARG A 117 -28.72 8.99 6.68
C ARG A 117 -27.86 9.69 7.71
N ASP A 118 -26.55 9.55 7.59
CA ASP A 118 -25.58 10.15 8.51
C ASP A 118 -25.37 11.66 8.24
N GLY A 119 -25.90 12.19 7.13
CA GLY A 119 -25.69 13.58 6.71
C GLY A 119 -24.25 13.84 6.26
N ASP A 120 -23.53 12.81 5.84
CA ASP A 120 -22.13 12.87 5.43
C ASP A 120 -22.04 13.11 3.91
N ASP A 121 -22.15 14.39 3.53
CA ASP A 121 -22.17 14.83 2.14
C ASP A 121 -20.85 14.54 1.40
N GLU A 122 -19.71 14.61 2.10
CA GLU A 122 -18.40 14.30 1.52
C GLU A 122 -18.31 12.83 1.15
N ARG A 123 -18.66 11.93 2.09
CA ARG A 123 -18.71 10.49 1.82
C ARG A 123 -19.71 10.15 0.74
N LEU A 124 -20.88 10.79 0.72
CA LEU A 124 -21.89 10.58 -0.32
C LEU A 124 -21.34 10.97 -1.70
N HIS A 125 -20.64 12.09 -1.81
CA HIS A 125 -20.03 12.54 -3.06
C HIS A 125 -18.94 11.58 -3.55
N ILE A 126 -18.05 11.11 -2.65
CA ILE A 126 -17.02 10.12 -2.99
C ILE A 126 -17.66 8.82 -3.51
N LEU A 127 -18.70 8.32 -2.82
CA LEU A 127 -19.40 7.10 -3.24
C LEU A 127 -20.09 7.27 -4.60
N ARG A 128 -20.74 8.40 -4.85
CA ARG A 128 -21.34 8.73 -6.15
C ARG A 128 -20.31 8.72 -7.28
N ASN A 129 -19.20 9.41 -7.09
CA ASN A 129 -18.11 9.45 -8.07
C ASN A 129 -17.53 8.05 -8.33
N SER A 130 -17.35 7.24 -7.28
CA SER A 130 -16.83 5.87 -7.40
C SER A 130 -17.75 4.94 -8.21
N LEU A 131 -19.05 5.25 -8.27
CA LEU A 131 -20.06 4.52 -9.04
C LEU A 131 -20.32 5.12 -10.43
N GLY A 132 -19.62 6.19 -10.80
CA GLY A 132 -19.82 6.89 -12.07
C GLY A 132 -21.13 7.70 -12.14
N LEU A 133 -21.68 8.07 -10.98
CA LEU A 133 -22.87 8.90 -10.88
C LEU A 133 -22.45 10.36 -10.64
N GLU A 134 -22.28 11.14 -11.71
CA GLU A 134 -22.13 12.60 -11.61
C GLU A 134 -23.46 13.27 -11.23
#